data_AF-A0A8J3FZ34-F1
#
_entry.id   AF-A0A8J3FZ34-F1
#
_cell.length_a   1.000
_cell.length_b   1.000
_cell.length_c   1.000
_cell.angle_alpha   90.00
_cell.angle_beta   90.00
_cell.angle_gamma   90.00
#
_symmetry.space_group_name_H-M   'P 1'
#
loop_
_entity.id
_entity.type
_entity.pdbx_description
1 polymer ?
#
loop_
_entity_poly.entity_id
_entity_poly.type
_entity_poly.pdbx_seq_one_letter_code
_entity_poly.pdbx_strand_id
1 'polypeptide(L)'
;MFYRFISQHFASYIEADDDINYAELSDDVMTPEIKDDAIKTKGYFIYPSQLFVNVAKNAHTNEALNTDLAKIFSEIEASANSYPSEKDIKGLFADFDTTSNRLGNMVKDQIEMPHVARSTVY
;
A
#
# COMPACT_ATOMS: atom_id res chain seq x y z
N MET A 1 1.21 3.79 9.47
CA MET A 1 0.25 4.91 9.35
C MET A 1 0.54 5.83 8.17
N PHE A 2 1.79 5.96 7.73
CA PHE A 2 2.18 6.87 6.64
C PHE A 2 1.65 6.48 5.24
N TYR A 3 1.78 5.20 4.84
CA TYR A 3 1.32 4.73 3.52
C TYR A 3 -0.18 4.96 3.25
N ARG A 4 -1.04 4.79 4.26
CA ARG A 4 -2.48 5.09 4.16
C ARG A 4 -2.72 6.57 3.83
N PHE A 5 -1.97 7.47 4.47
CA PHE A 5 -2.17 8.91 4.31
C PHE A 5 -1.80 9.38 2.89
N ILE A 6 -0.62 8.99 2.40
CA ILE A 6 -0.19 9.35 1.04
C ILE A 6 -1.11 8.74 -0.03
N SER A 7 -1.60 7.52 0.19
CA SER A 7 -2.48 6.86 -0.76
C SER A 7 -3.85 7.54 -0.85
N GLN A 8 -4.43 7.90 0.29
CA GLN A 8 -5.70 8.62 0.32
C GLN A 8 -5.54 10.03 -0.26
N HIS A 9 -4.49 10.75 0.12
CA HIS A 9 -4.22 12.09 -0.39
C HIS A 9 -3.94 12.11 -1.89
N PHE A 10 -3.28 11.08 -2.43
CA PHE A 10 -3.06 10.93 -3.87
C PHE A 10 -4.36 10.63 -4.61
N ALA A 11 -5.16 9.67 -4.15
CA ALA A 11 -6.46 9.36 -4.76
C ALA A 11 -7.37 10.60 -4.76
N SER A 12 -7.55 11.26 -3.62
CA SER A 12 -8.37 12.47 -3.52
C SER A 12 -7.88 13.64 -4.39
N TYR A 13 -6.61 13.65 -4.80
CA TYR A 13 -6.13 14.63 -5.75
C TYR A 13 -6.55 14.32 -7.18
N ILE A 14 -6.47 13.06 -7.60
CA ILE A 14 -6.91 12.65 -8.93
C ILE A 14 -8.43 12.78 -9.07
N GLU A 15 -9.16 12.49 -7.99
CA GLU A 15 -10.62 12.62 -7.92
C GLU A 15 -11.10 14.08 -7.73
N ALA A 16 -10.18 15.06 -7.59
CA ALA A 16 -10.57 16.43 -7.28
C ALA A 16 -11.31 17.13 -8.43
N ASP A 17 -10.94 16.78 -9.67
CA ASP A 17 -11.46 17.44 -10.87
C ASP A 17 -12.53 16.59 -11.59
N ASP A 18 -12.61 15.30 -11.28
CA ASP A 18 -13.48 14.33 -11.94
C ASP A 18 -14.29 13.51 -10.93
N ASP A 19 -15.56 13.22 -11.23
CA ASP A 19 -16.42 12.30 -10.44
C ASP A 19 -16.04 10.83 -10.72
N ILE A 20 -14.77 10.52 -10.51
CA ILE A 20 -14.17 9.20 -10.69
C ILE A 20 -13.80 8.63 -9.33
N ASN A 21 -13.80 7.30 -9.24
CA ASN A 21 -13.23 6.59 -8.12
C ASN A 21 -11.88 6.04 -8.56
N TYR A 22 -10.79 6.73 -8.18
CA TYR A 22 -9.44 6.38 -8.61
C TYR A 22 -9.08 4.95 -8.20
N ALA A 23 -9.60 4.47 -7.07
CA ALA A 23 -9.36 3.12 -6.58
C ALA A 23 -10.07 2.01 -7.37
N GLU A 24 -11.03 2.35 -8.24
CA GLU A 24 -11.74 1.39 -9.09
C GLU A 24 -11.23 1.39 -10.54
N LEU A 25 -10.29 2.26 -10.87
CA LEU A 25 -9.66 2.30 -12.19
C LEU A 25 -8.68 1.14 -12.37
N SER A 26 -8.52 0.69 -13.62
CA SER A 26 -7.44 -0.23 -14.00
C SER A 26 -6.12 0.53 -14.11
N ASP A 27 -5.01 -0.11 -13.74
CA ASP A 27 -3.68 0.46 -13.97
C ASP A 27 -3.43 0.74 -15.47
N ASP A 28 -4.08 0.00 -16.36
CA ASP A 28 -3.94 0.15 -17.82
C ASP A 28 -4.43 1.51 -18.34
N VAL A 29 -5.34 2.16 -17.62
CA VAL A 29 -5.82 3.50 -18.02
C VAL A 29 -4.83 4.60 -17.61
N MET A 30 -3.81 4.27 -16.81
CA MET A 30 -2.77 5.20 -16.40
C MET A 30 -1.77 5.41 -17.54
N THR A 31 -2.01 6.44 -18.35
CA THR A 31 -1.09 6.81 -19.43
C THR A 31 0.19 7.44 -18.87
N PRO A 32 1.31 7.40 -19.63
CA PRO A 32 2.54 8.09 -19.24
C PRO A 32 2.34 9.59 -19.01
N GLU A 33 1.39 10.21 -19.71
CA GLU A 33 1.05 11.64 -19.56
C GLU A 33 0.40 11.92 -18.20
N ILE A 34 -0.62 11.13 -17.82
CA ILE A 34 -1.27 11.24 -16.50
C ILE A 34 -0.23 11.03 -15.39
N LYS A 35 0.65 10.05 -15.58
CA LYS A 35 1.73 9.77 -14.62
C LYS A 35 2.70 10.95 -14.50
N ASP A 36 3.17 11.48 -15.62
CA ASP A 36 4.10 12.62 -15.64
C ASP A 36 3.51 13.88 -14.99
N ASP A 37 2.25 14.21 -15.31
CA ASP A 37 1.55 15.36 -14.72
C ASP A 37 1.32 15.19 -13.21
N ALA A 38 0.93 13.99 -12.78
CA ALA A 38 0.78 13.67 -11.36
C ALA A 38 2.12 13.79 -10.61
N ILE A 39 3.22 13.30 -11.16
CA ILE A 39 4.55 13.41 -10.55
C ILE A 39 5.01 14.86 -10.51
N LYS A 40 4.79 15.65 -11.56
CA LYS A 40 5.17 17.07 -11.57
C LYS A 40 4.44 17.89 -10.52
N THR A 41 3.17 17.57 -10.24
CA THR A 41 2.37 18.34 -9.28
C THR A 41 2.46 17.80 -7.85
N LYS A 42 2.46 16.48 -7.65
CA LYS A 42 2.51 15.85 -6.31
C LYS A 42 3.88 15.39 -5.88
N GLY A 43 4.78 15.18 -6.82
CA GLY A 43 6.14 14.70 -6.58
C GLY A 43 6.29 13.19 -6.61
N TYR A 44 5.21 12.42 -6.70
CA TYR A 44 5.19 10.96 -6.75
C TYR A 44 3.94 10.45 -7.47
N PHE A 45 3.92 9.17 -7.81
CA PHE A 45 2.80 8.48 -8.42
C PHE A 45 2.50 7.16 -7.70
N ILE A 46 1.22 6.84 -7.56
CA ILE A 46 0.74 5.57 -6.99
C ILE A 46 -0.31 5.01 -7.95
N TYR A 47 -0.11 3.79 -8.45
CA TYR A 47 -1.13 3.15 -9.29
C TYR A 47 -2.42 2.85 -8.51
N PRO A 48 -3.59 2.79 -9.18
CA PRO A 48 -4.84 2.36 -8.57
C PRO A 48 -4.71 1.05 -7.78
N SER A 49 -4.10 0.02 -8.35
CA SER A 49 -3.89 -1.28 -7.69
C SER A 49 -3.01 -1.19 -6.44
N GLN A 50 -2.13 -0.19 -6.39
CA GLN A 50 -1.16 0.06 -5.34
C GLN A 50 -1.67 1.01 -4.26
N LEU A 51 -2.93 1.41 -4.30
CA LEU A 51 -3.52 2.17 -3.22
C LEU A 51 -3.67 1.29 -1.97
N PHE A 52 -3.54 1.91 -0.80
CA PHE A 52 -3.70 1.24 0.49
C PHE A 52 -5.04 0.50 0.57
N VAL A 53 -6.12 1.09 0.04
CA VAL A 53 -7.45 0.45 0.04
C VAL A 53 -7.46 -0.86 -0.74
N ASN A 54 -6.75 -0.94 -1.87
CA ASN A 54 -6.72 -2.13 -2.72
C ASN A 54 -5.74 -3.17 -2.20
N VAL A 55 -4.59 -2.75 -1.67
CA VAL A 55 -3.66 -3.65 -0.98
C VAL A 55 -4.29 -4.22 0.29
N ALA A 56 -4.92 -3.40 1.13
CA ALA A 56 -5.58 -3.85 2.37
C ALA A 56 -6.75 -4.79 2.10
N LYS A 57 -7.53 -4.56 1.02
CA LYS A 57 -8.57 -5.50 0.56
C LYS A 57 -7.99 -6.88 0.30
N ASN A 58 -6.83 -6.98 -0.37
CA ASN A 58 -6.22 -8.27 -0.73
C ASN A 58 -5.25 -8.83 0.32
N ALA A 59 -4.92 -8.06 1.36
CA ALA A 59 -3.90 -8.39 2.35
C ALA A 59 -4.17 -9.71 3.11
N HIS A 60 -5.44 -10.03 3.36
CA HIS A 60 -5.83 -11.21 4.14
C HIS A 60 -5.64 -12.54 3.37
N THR A 61 -5.57 -12.49 2.04
CA THR A 61 -5.35 -13.65 1.17
C THR A 61 -3.97 -13.65 0.51
N ASN A 62 -3.21 -12.56 0.65
CA ASN A 62 -1.93 -12.40 -0.03
C ASN A 62 -0.77 -12.85 0.89
N GLU A 63 -0.25 -14.05 0.62
CA GLU A 63 0.90 -14.60 1.35
C GLU A 63 2.21 -13.84 1.06
N ALA A 64 2.28 -13.12 -0.07
CA ALA A 64 3.42 -12.31 -0.50
C ALA A 64 3.26 -10.81 -0.17
N LEU A 65 2.34 -10.45 0.74
CA LEU A 65 2.03 -9.05 1.07
C LEU A 65 3.27 -8.19 1.36
N ASN A 66 4.23 -8.71 2.12
CA ASN A 66 5.45 -7.96 2.45
C ASN A 66 6.33 -7.71 1.21
N THR A 67 6.38 -8.67 0.28
CA THR A 67 7.09 -8.54 -1.00
C THR A 67 6.40 -7.51 -1.89
N ASP A 68 5.08 -7.54 -1.97
CA ASP A 68 4.30 -6.58 -2.75
C ASP A 68 4.42 -5.17 -2.17
N LEU A 69 4.37 -5.01 -0.85
CA LEU A 69 4.59 -3.72 -0.19
C LEU A 69 5.99 -3.16 -0.49
N ALA A 70 7.03 -3.99 -0.41
CA ALA A 70 8.39 -3.57 -0.75
C ALA A 70 8.49 -3.12 -2.21
N LYS A 71 7.84 -3.85 -3.13
CA LYS A 71 7.79 -3.49 -4.54
C LYS A 71 7.04 -2.16 -4.75
N ILE A 72 5.88 -1.99 -4.13
CA ILE A 72 5.08 -0.75 -4.22
C ILE A 72 5.90 0.45 -3.73
N PHE A 73 6.56 0.34 -2.58
CA PHE A 73 7.38 1.45 -2.07
C PHE A 73 8.54 1.78 -3.01
N SER A 74 9.21 0.76 -3.54
CA SER A 74 10.26 0.97 -4.54
C SER A 74 9.72 1.63 -5.82
N GLU A 75 8.51 1.32 -6.25
CA GLU A 75 7.89 1.93 -7.43
C GLU A 75 7.45 3.37 -7.18
N ILE A 76 6.94 3.69 -5.99
CA ILE A 76 6.60 5.07 -5.61
C ILE A 76 7.87 5.92 -5.56
N GLU A 77 8.95 5.43 -4.95
CA GLU A 77 10.24 6.15 -4.96
C GLU A 77 10.77 6.30 -6.39
N ALA A 78 10.71 5.23 -7.19
CA ALA A 78 11.16 5.27 -8.58
C ALA A 78 10.31 6.19 -9.46
N SER A 79 9.05 6.44 -9.10
CA SER A 79 8.20 7.37 -9.85
C SER A 79 8.73 8.81 -9.83
N ALA A 80 9.39 9.20 -8.74
CA ALA A 80 9.98 10.52 -8.59
C ALA A 80 11.38 10.64 -9.21
N ASN A 81 11.94 9.55 -9.76
CA ASN A 81 13.28 9.57 -10.34
C ASN A 81 13.40 10.59 -11.46
N SER A 82 14.44 11.41 -11.41
CA SER A 82 14.67 12.50 -12.37
C SER A 82 13.70 13.69 -12.26
N TYR A 83 12.82 13.71 -11.25
CA TYR A 83 12.01 14.88 -10.92
C TYR A 83 12.63 15.65 -9.74
N PRO A 84 12.38 16.96 -9.60
CA PRO A 84 12.87 17.73 -8.46
C PRO A 84 12.45 17.15 -7.10
N SER A 85 11.30 16.46 -7.06
CA SER A 85 10.73 15.79 -5.90
C SER A 85 11.46 14.50 -5.50
N GLU A 86 12.40 13.99 -6.30
CA GLU A 86 13.16 12.76 -5.99
C GLU A 86 13.74 12.83 -4.57
N LYS A 87 14.32 13.98 -4.20
CA LYS A 87 14.96 14.16 -2.90
C LYS A 87 14.00 14.10 -1.71
N ASP A 88 12.73 14.43 -1.94
CA ASP A 88 11.70 14.47 -0.89
C ASP A 88 11.04 13.09 -0.71
N ILE A 89 11.03 12.27 -1.76
CA ILE A 89 10.40 10.93 -1.74
C ILE A 89 11.43 9.82 -1.49
N LYS A 90 12.69 10.02 -1.90
CA LYS A 90 13.76 9.04 -1.71
C LYS A 90 14.08 8.85 -0.24
N GLY A 91 13.92 7.62 0.25
CA GLY A 91 14.12 7.30 1.66
C GLY A 91 12.92 7.60 2.55
N LEU A 92 11.81 8.11 1.98
CA LEU A 92 10.56 8.31 2.70
C LEU A 92 9.97 6.99 3.22
N PHE A 93 10.30 5.88 2.54
CA PHE A 93 9.90 4.53 2.94
C PHE A 93 11.06 3.71 3.54
N ALA A 94 12.27 4.27 3.67
CA ALA A 94 13.42 3.57 4.25
C ALA A 94 13.21 3.22 5.73
N ASP A 95 12.46 4.04 6.46
CA ASP A 95 12.05 3.78 7.85
C ASP A 95 10.89 2.77 7.94
N PHE A 96 10.27 2.43 6.81
CA PHE A 96 9.20 1.44 6.75
C PHE A 96 9.83 0.05 6.66
N ASP A 97 10.11 -0.51 7.84
CA ASP A 97 10.66 -1.85 7.96
C ASP A 97 9.60 -2.88 7.51
N THR A 98 9.60 -3.21 6.22
CA THR A 98 8.71 -4.20 5.57
C THR A 98 8.93 -5.62 6.09
N THR A 99 9.98 -5.83 6.91
CA THR A 99 10.23 -7.08 7.65
C THR A 99 9.53 -7.12 9.01
N SER A 100 9.06 -5.96 9.50
CA SER A 100 8.40 -5.89 10.80
C SER A 100 6.99 -6.47 10.66
N ASN A 101 6.80 -7.65 11.24
CA ASN A 101 5.56 -8.40 11.48
C ASN A 101 4.39 -7.60 12.13
N ARG A 102 4.45 -6.27 12.17
CA ARG A 102 3.42 -5.37 12.68
C ARG A 102 2.15 -5.32 11.82
N LEU A 103 2.18 -5.82 10.59
CA LEU A 103 1.01 -5.87 9.70
C LEU A 103 0.32 -7.26 9.66
N GLY A 104 1.01 -8.34 10.05
CA GLY A 104 0.51 -9.72 9.87
C GLY A 104 0.20 -10.52 11.14
N ASN A 105 0.71 -10.15 12.31
CA ASN A 105 0.61 -11.00 13.52
C ASN A 105 -0.67 -10.85 14.35
N MET A 106 -1.80 -10.39 13.78
CA MET A 106 -3.08 -10.44 14.51
C MET A 106 -4.12 -11.42 13.95
N VAL A 107 -3.83 -12.18 12.89
CA VAL A 107 -4.87 -13.03 12.28
C VAL A 107 -4.63 -14.54 12.42
N LYS A 108 -3.42 -14.99 12.79
CA LYS A 108 -3.15 -16.44 12.97
C LYS A 108 -3.05 -16.91 14.42
N ASP A 109 -2.84 -16.04 15.39
CA ASP A 109 -2.63 -16.43 16.81
C ASP A 109 -3.92 -16.52 17.66
N GLN A 110 -5.11 -16.49 17.04
CA GLN A 110 -6.38 -16.62 17.77
C GLN A 110 -7.16 -17.92 17.50
N ILE A 111 -6.56 -18.89 16.80
CA ILE A 111 -7.17 -20.22 16.58
C ILE A 111 -6.24 -21.35 17.03
N GLU A 112 -5.61 -21.21 18.20
CA GLU A 112 -5.20 -22.37 18.99
C GLU A 112 -5.75 -22.22 20.40
N MET A 113 -6.98 -22.68 20.60
CA MET A 113 -7.45 -23.05 21.94
C MET A 113 -6.93 -24.46 22.26
N PRO A 114 -6.03 -24.64 23.25
CA PRO A 114 -5.68 -25.96 23.73
C PRO A 114 -6.78 -26.43 24.68
N HIS A 115 -7.81 -27.13 24.18
CA HIS A 115 -8.71 -27.88 25.07
C HIS A 115 -8.06 -29.21 25.45
N VAL A 116 -7.07 -29.12 26.36
CA VAL A 116 -6.52 -30.30 27.04
C VAL A 116 -7.56 -30.80 28.05
N ALA A 117 -7.80 -32.10 27.95
CA ALA A 117 -8.62 -32.96 28.77
C ALA A 117 -8.83 -32.53 30.25
N ARG A 118 -10.10 -32.56 30.67
CA ARG A 118 -10.47 -33.00 32.02
C ARG A 118 -11.59 -34.03 31.91
N SER A 119 -11.20 -35.30 31.77
CA SER A 119 -12.09 -36.40 32.13
C SER A 119 -12.03 -36.53 33.64
N THR A 120 -13.10 -36.09 34.30
CA THR A 120 -13.32 -36.25 35.74
C THR A 120 -13.37 -37.73 36.07
N VAL A 121 -12.53 -38.16 37.00
CA VAL A 121 -12.74 -39.37 37.79
C VAL A 121 -13.79 -39.00 38.84
N TYR A 122 -14.95 -39.66 38.82
CA TYR A 122 -15.73 -40.15 39.98
C TYR A 122 -16.92 -40.97 39.47
#